data_AF-A0A0G0ZDJ0-F1
#
_entry.id   AF-A0A0G0ZDJ0-F1
#
_cell.length_a   1.000
_cell.length_b   1.000
_cell.length_c   1.000
_cell.angle_alpha   90.00
_cell.angle_beta   90.00
_cell.angle_gamma   90.00
#
_symmetry.space_group_name_H-M   'P 1'
#
loop_
_entity.id
_entity.type
_entity.pdbx_description
1 polymer ?
#
loop_
_entity_poly.entity_id
_entity_poly.type
_entity_poly.pdbx_seq_one_letter_code
_entity_poly.pdbx_strand_id
1 'polypeptide(L)'
;MEIHVELKTVSKMFCGCKNDPFGADKPNIYTCPVCLGLPGALPVPNRKAVEWAVLLGLALNCEIPLFSKFDRKNYFYPDLPKGYQISQYDQPFAVRGFLDITVGNEKKRIGITRVHLEEDTGKLMHATVDDPTSPSGLRGASKKVSLIDFNRSGVPLVEIVTEADIRSSEEARIFLKKLHQIIRYLEISDADMEKGSMRLEPNISVQKIQSRLNRDKIQKLPPYKVEVKNINSFSFAKKAIDFETDRHIAILETGKYPQQETRGWDEKKGVTFSQRSKEEAQDYRYFPEPDIPPIRWSKSQISNFKALIPELPDTRIARFIKEYGLSEYDATVLTEDKKTADYFEKAVKSKTIPAKTVANWIINKKADISKLSPEGLVNLIQAKTQKLPMSEKDLEEVINKVLAVNSKAVVDYKAGKESAIMFLLGQVMRQSHGRADATTTRKILENKLK
;
A
#
# COMPACT_ATOMS: atom_id res chain seq x y z
N MET A 1 -7.50 -15.16 -0.06
CA MET A 1 -7.48 -13.88 0.71
C MET A 1 -8.62 -13.03 0.20
N GLU A 2 -9.40 -12.47 1.12
CA GLU A 2 -10.46 -11.49 0.84
C GLU A 2 -9.99 -10.13 1.39
N ILE A 3 -10.09 -9.08 0.59
CA ILE A 3 -9.62 -7.73 0.92
C ILE A 3 -10.75 -6.75 0.64
N HIS A 4 -11.14 -5.96 1.64
CA HIS A 4 -12.15 -4.91 1.48
C HIS A 4 -11.47 -3.54 1.52
N VAL A 5 -11.89 -2.64 0.63
CA VAL A 5 -11.30 -1.30 0.46
C VAL A 5 -12.41 -0.27 0.32
N GLU A 6 -12.51 0.66 1.26
CA GLU A 6 -13.45 1.78 1.20
C GLU A 6 -12.97 2.79 0.15
N LEU A 7 -13.82 3.11 -0.82
CA LEU A 7 -13.49 4.11 -1.84
C LEU A 7 -13.71 5.52 -1.29
N LYS A 8 -12.79 6.45 -1.58
CA LYS A 8 -12.87 7.84 -1.13
C LYS A 8 -13.71 8.75 -2.05
N THR A 9 -14.87 8.27 -2.47
CA THR A 9 -15.81 9.05 -3.29
C THR A 9 -16.39 10.21 -2.47
N VAL A 10 -16.99 11.21 -3.13
CA VAL A 10 -17.65 12.34 -2.43
C VAL A 10 -18.94 11.89 -1.74
N SER A 11 -19.75 11.09 -2.42
CA SER A 11 -21.01 10.55 -1.89
C SER A 11 -20.95 9.05 -1.66
N LYS A 12 -21.92 8.53 -0.89
CA LYS A 12 -22.12 7.10 -0.65
C LYS A 12 -22.41 6.30 -1.92
N MET A 13 -22.43 4.97 -1.80
CA MET A 13 -22.55 4.04 -2.93
C MET A 13 -23.91 4.11 -3.62
N PHE A 14 -24.98 4.25 -2.84
CA PHE A 14 -26.35 4.17 -3.33
C PHE A 14 -27.20 5.40 -3.00
N CYS A 15 -26.61 6.46 -2.44
CA CYS A 15 -27.32 7.69 -2.09
C CYS A 15 -26.40 8.93 -2.10
N GLY A 16 -26.99 10.12 -1.97
CA GLY A 16 -26.27 11.40 -2.00
C GLY A 16 -25.59 11.84 -0.69
N CYS A 17 -25.62 11.02 0.37
CA CYS A 17 -24.97 11.37 1.64
C CYS A 17 -23.46 11.49 1.49
N LYS A 18 -22.84 12.34 2.33
CA LYS A 18 -21.38 12.47 2.42
C LYS A 18 -20.74 11.13 2.76
N ASN A 19 -19.68 10.78 2.03
CA ASN A 19 -18.83 9.63 2.33
C ASN A 19 -17.59 10.09 3.11
N ASP A 20 -17.76 10.22 4.41
CA ASP A 20 -16.68 10.57 5.36
C ASP A 20 -17.03 10.04 6.75
N PRO A 21 -17.20 8.72 6.92
CA PRO A 21 -17.69 8.15 8.17
C PRO A 21 -16.75 8.41 9.35
N PHE A 22 -15.45 8.61 9.11
CA PHE A 22 -14.45 8.87 10.15
C PHE A 22 -14.35 10.36 10.53
N GLY A 23 -14.83 11.26 9.67
CA GLY A 23 -14.87 12.70 9.92
C GLY A 23 -16.19 13.21 10.52
N ALA A 24 -17.16 12.34 10.78
CA ALA A 24 -18.42 12.72 11.40
C ALA A 24 -18.22 13.15 12.86
N ASP A 25 -18.67 14.36 13.22
CA ASP A 25 -18.54 14.90 14.58
C ASP A 25 -19.57 14.31 15.56
N LYS A 26 -20.68 13.76 15.04
CA LYS A 26 -21.74 13.10 15.81
C LYS A 26 -22.25 11.84 15.11
N PRO A 27 -22.78 10.86 15.87
CA PRO A 27 -23.44 9.69 15.28
C PRO A 27 -24.63 10.06 14.39
N ASN A 28 -24.85 9.30 13.32
CA ASN A 28 -26.03 9.36 12.45
C ASN A 28 -26.30 10.68 11.71
N ILE A 29 -25.32 11.56 11.53
CA ILE A 29 -25.47 12.85 10.80
C ILE A 29 -25.30 12.71 9.28
N TYR A 30 -24.62 11.67 8.80
CA TYR A 30 -24.42 11.40 7.37
C TYR A 30 -25.39 10.32 6.89
N THR A 31 -26.68 10.53 7.16
CA THR A 31 -27.74 9.54 6.89
C THR A 31 -28.87 10.13 6.05
N CYS A 32 -29.63 9.26 5.37
CA CYS A 32 -30.82 9.59 4.61
C CYS A 32 -31.76 8.37 4.52
N PRO A 33 -32.98 8.51 3.99
CA PRO A 33 -33.93 7.40 3.88
C PRO A 33 -33.36 6.15 3.19
N VAL A 34 -32.51 6.31 2.17
CA VAL A 34 -31.92 5.19 1.42
C VAL A 34 -30.94 4.38 2.27
N CYS A 35 -29.94 5.04 2.89
CA CYS A 35 -28.95 4.31 3.68
C CYS A 35 -29.46 3.88 5.06
N LEU A 36 -30.64 4.38 5.48
CA LEU A 36 -31.40 3.92 6.64
C LEU A 36 -32.44 2.85 6.28
N GLY A 37 -32.57 2.47 5.01
CA GLY A 37 -33.53 1.44 4.59
C GLY A 37 -34.99 1.78 4.90
N LEU A 38 -35.37 3.07 4.85
CA LEU A 38 -36.75 3.47 5.13
C LEU A 38 -37.70 3.00 4.01
N PRO A 39 -38.97 2.70 4.34
CA PRO A 39 -39.96 2.28 3.35
C PRO A 39 -40.08 3.27 2.19
N GLY A 40 -40.04 2.75 0.96
CA GLY A 40 -40.14 3.54 -0.28
C GLY A 40 -38.82 4.16 -0.78
N ALA A 41 -37.70 3.98 -0.06
CA ALA A 41 -36.40 4.46 -0.50
C ALA A 41 -35.79 3.52 -1.56
N LEU A 42 -35.19 4.08 -2.61
CA LEU A 42 -34.55 3.33 -3.71
C LEU A 42 -33.05 3.67 -3.82
N PRO A 43 -32.19 2.66 -4.12
CA PRO A 43 -30.77 2.87 -4.31
C PRO A 43 -30.44 3.50 -5.67
N VAL A 44 -29.50 4.44 -5.71
CA VAL A 44 -28.96 5.04 -6.95
C VAL A 44 -27.45 4.86 -7.00
N PRO A 45 -26.91 3.98 -7.88
CA PRO A 45 -25.48 3.69 -7.94
C PRO A 45 -24.60 4.91 -8.16
N ASN A 46 -23.52 4.99 -7.39
CA ASN A 46 -22.51 6.01 -7.52
C ASN A 46 -21.63 5.71 -8.74
N ARG A 47 -21.78 6.52 -9.79
CA ARG A 47 -21.01 6.41 -11.02
C ARG A 47 -19.50 6.36 -10.77
N LYS A 48 -18.97 7.20 -9.87
CA LYS A 48 -17.54 7.28 -9.61
C LYS A 48 -17.00 6.03 -8.92
N ALA A 49 -17.78 5.46 -7.99
CA ALA A 49 -17.43 4.18 -7.36
C ALA A 49 -17.35 3.05 -8.39
N VAL A 50 -18.33 2.97 -9.30
CA VAL A 50 -18.35 2.00 -10.40
C VAL A 50 -17.13 2.16 -11.32
N GLU A 51 -16.83 3.39 -11.76
CA GLU A 51 -15.66 3.68 -12.58
C GLU A 51 -14.34 3.26 -11.90
N TRP A 52 -14.22 3.52 -10.59
CA TRP A 52 -13.03 3.15 -9.81
C TRP A 52 -12.89 1.65 -9.56
N ALA A 53 -13.99 0.91 -9.40
CA ALA A 53 -13.95 -0.55 -9.31
C ALA A 53 -13.44 -1.17 -10.63
N VAL A 54 -13.90 -0.65 -11.78
CA VAL A 54 -13.39 -1.06 -13.11
C VAL A 54 -11.93 -0.67 -13.29
N LEU A 55 -11.54 0.55 -12.89
CA LEU A 55 -10.16 1.03 -12.93
C LEU A 55 -9.23 0.12 -12.11
N LEU A 56 -9.65 -0.27 -10.91
CA LEU A 56 -8.90 -1.19 -10.05
C LEU A 56 -8.80 -2.58 -10.68
N GLY A 57 -9.90 -3.11 -11.24
CA GLY A 57 -9.88 -4.37 -11.98
C GLY A 57 -8.86 -4.36 -13.11
N LEU A 58 -8.84 -3.32 -13.93
CA LEU A 58 -7.87 -3.16 -15.02
C LEU A 58 -6.42 -3.04 -14.51
N ALA A 59 -6.19 -2.32 -13.42
CA ALA A 59 -4.87 -2.20 -12.79
C ALA A 59 -4.37 -3.53 -12.20
N LEU A 60 -5.29 -4.42 -11.82
CA LEU A 60 -5.04 -5.79 -11.38
C LEU A 60 -5.10 -6.81 -12.53
N ASN A 61 -4.98 -6.34 -13.77
CA ASN A 61 -4.96 -7.16 -14.99
C ASN A 61 -6.20 -8.07 -15.14
N CYS A 62 -7.33 -7.69 -14.55
CA CYS A 62 -8.58 -8.43 -14.68
C CYS A 62 -9.21 -8.24 -16.06
N GLU A 63 -9.98 -9.24 -16.48
CA GLU A 63 -10.97 -9.09 -17.54
C GLU A 63 -12.17 -8.31 -17.01
N ILE A 64 -12.66 -7.34 -17.80
CA ILE A 64 -13.85 -6.54 -17.47
C ILE A 64 -15.02 -7.07 -18.31
N PRO A 65 -16.02 -7.75 -17.69
CA PRO A 65 -17.22 -8.19 -18.40
C PRO A 65 -17.98 -7.00 -19.00
N LEU A 66 -18.54 -7.16 -20.21
CA LEU A 66 -19.36 -6.13 -20.86
C LEU A 66 -20.74 -5.94 -20.20
N PHE A 67 -21.11 -6.86 -19.31
CA PHE A 67 -22.36 -6.88 -18.57
C PHE A 67 -22.06 -7.18 -17.11
N SER A 68 -22.62 -6.40 -16.20
CA SER A 68 -22.50 -6.59 -14.76
C SER A 68 -23.78 -6.14 -14.07
N LYS A 69 -24.10 -6.72 -12.91
CA LYS A 69 -25.29 -6.38 -12.13
C LYS A 69 -24.98 -6.34 -10.63
N PHE A 70 -25.88 -5.73 -9.87
CA PHE A 70 -25.90 -5.82 -8.42
C PHE A 70 -26.87 -6.93 -7.97
N ASP A 71 -26.63 -7.42 -6.77
CA ASP A 71 -27.35 -8.50 -6.12
C ASP A 71 -27.61 -8.13 -4.65
N ARG A 72 -28.68 -8.68 -4.08
CA ARG A 72 -28.95 -8.61 -2.65
C ARG A 72 -28.33 -9.80 -1.93
N LYS A 73 -27.45 -9.53 -0.97
CA LYS A 73 -26.96 -10.49 0.02
C LYS A 73 -27.82 -10.37 1.27
N ASN A 74 -28.74 -11.31 1.49
CA ASN A 74 -29.75 -11.21 2.53
C ASN A 74 -29.25 -11.77 3.87
N TYR A 75 -29.17 -10.91 4.90
CA TYR A 75 -28.90 -11.31 6.27
C TYR A 75 -29.36 -10.21 7.23
N PHE A 76 -29.79 -10.60 8.43
CA PHE A 76 -30.26 -9.67 9.45
C PHE A 76 -29.15 -9.37 10.44
N TYR A 77 -28.78 -8.10 10.54
CA TYR A 77 -27.88 -7.61 11.59
C TYR A 77 -28.22 -6.15 11.91
N PRO A 78 -28.09 -5.68 13.17
CA PRO A 78 -28.56 -4.34 13.55
C PRO A 78 -27.88 -3.18 12.81
N ASP A 79 -26.64 -3.37 12.34
CA ASP A 79 -25.90 -2.35 11.58
C ASP A 79 -26.24 -2.33 10.07
N LEU A 80 -27.10 -3.25 9.61
CA LEU A 80 -27.55 -3.36 8.23
C LEU A 80 -29.05 -3.07 8.14
N PRO A 81 -29.44 -1.81 7.97
CA PRO A 81 -30.83 -1.39 8.21
C PRO A 81 -31.81 -1.93 7.17
N LYS A 82 -31.34 -2.28 5.96
CA LYS A 82 -32.18 -2.82 4.88
C LYS A 82 -32.54 -4.30 5.08
N GLY A 83 -31.87 -5.02 5.97
CA GLY A 83 -31.96 -6.49 6.09
C GLY A 83 -31.31 -7.25 4.92
N TYR A 84 -30.65 -6.54 4.01
CA TYR A 84 -29.80 -7.07 2.96
C TYR A 84 -28.74 -6.04 2.57
N GLN A 85 -27.59 -6.52 2.12
CA GLN A 85 -26.49 -5.71 1.62
C GLN A 85 -26.51 -5.79 0.09
N ILE A 86 -26.51 -4.65 -0.59
CA ILE A 86 -26.32 -4.60 -2.03
C ILE A 86 -24.85 -4.88 -2.32
N SER A 87 -24.57 -5.95 -3.08
CA SER A 87 -23.24 -6.43 -3.46
C SER A 87 -23.29 -6.93 -4.92
N GLN A 88 -22.34 -7.75 -5.35
CA GLN A 88 -22.43 -8.48 -6.62
C GLN A 88 -22.12 -9.95 -6.36
N TYR A 89 -22.80 -10.86 -7.05
CA TYR A 89 -22.56 -12.29 -6.88
C TYR A 89 -21.92 -12.90 -8.12
N ASP A 90 -22.71 -13.31 -9.11
CA ASP A 90 -22.25 -14.07 -10.28
C ASP A 90 -21.66 -13.20 -11.40
N GLN A 91 -21.94 -11.89 -11.42
CA GLN A 91 -21.53 -10.98 -12.51
C GLN A 91 -20.82 -9.71 -11.99
N PRO A 92 -19.64 -9.86 -11.35
CA PRO A 92 -18.87 -8.74 -10.79
C PRO A 92 -18.25 -7.85 -11.88
N PHE A 93 -17.75 -6.67 -11.50
CA PHE A 93 -17.14 -5.72 -12.44
C PHE A 93 -15.81 -6.16 -13.04
N ALA A 94 -15.05 -7.02 -12.34
CA ALA A 94 -13.80 -7.55 -12.86
C ALA A 94 -13.60 -9.01 -12.41
N VAL A 95 -13.05 -9.83 -13.30
CA VAL A 95 -12.80 -11.27 -13.07
C VAL A 95 -11.44 -11.68 -13.62
N ARG A 96 -10.88 -12.79 -13.13
CA ARG A 96 -9.70 -13.47 -13.71
C ARG A 96 -8.50 -12.53 -13.94
N GLY A 97 -8.11 -11.80 -12.91
CA GLY A 97 -6.90 -10.97 -12.92
C GLY A 97 -5.70 -11.66 -12.31
N PHE A 98 -4.63 -10.88 -12.13
CA PHE A 98 -3.44 -11.33 -11.43
C PHE A 98 -2.58 -10.15 -10.98
N LEU A 99 -1.78 -10.42 -9.94
CA LEU A 99 -0.72 -9.54 -9.47
C LEU A 99 0.58 -10.34 -9.31
N ASP A 100 1.65 -9.89 -9.95
CA ASP A 100 2.97 -10.49 -9.79
C ASP A 100 3.63 -9.96 -8.51
N ILE A 101 4.24 -10.83 -7.72
CA ILE A 101 5.02 -10.49 -6.53
C ILE A 101 6.44 -11.03 -6.68
N THR A 102 7.40 -10.42 -5.99
CA THR A 102 8.79 -10.89 -5.93
C THR A 102 9.11 -11.32 -4.50
N VAL A 103 9.56 -12.57 -4.33
CA VAL A 103 9.96 -13.13 -3.04
C VAL A 103 11.41 -13.59 -3.16
N GLY A 104 12.34 -12.90 -2.49
CA GLY A 104 13.76 -13.09 -2.75
C GLY A 104 14.07 -12.78 -4.22
N ASN A 105 14.59 -13.77 -4.95
CA ASN A 105 14.91 -13.65 -6.38
C ASN A 105 13.84 -14.25 -7.31
N GLU A 106 12.74 -14.77 -6.77
CA GLU A 106 11.71 -15.44 -7.54
C GLU A 106 10.49 -14.54 -7.76
N LYS A 107 10.01 -14.48 -9.00
CA LYS A 107 8.72 -13.87 -9.33
C LYS A 107 7.63 -14.92 -9.26
N LYS A 108 6.54 -14.58 -8.57
CA LYS A 108 5.36 -15.42 -8.44
C LYS A 108 4.12 -14.64 -8.83
N ARG A 109 3.24 -15.27 -9.60
CA ARG A 109 1.93 -14.71 -9.95
C ARG A 109 0.88 -15.14 -8.93
N ILE A 110 0.12 -14.18 -8.40
CA ILE A 110 -1.05 -14.43 -7.55
C ILE A 110 -2.29 -14.08 -8.35
N GLY A 111 -3.16 -15.06 -8.59
CA GLY A 111 -4.43 -14.87 -9.29
C GLY A 111 -5.41 -14.00 -8.49
N ILE A 112 -6.18 -13.19 -9.20
CA ILE A 112 -7.33 -12.45 -8.68
C ILE A 112 -8.58 -13.11 -9.27
N THR A 113 -9.40 -13.71 -8.42
CA THR A 113 -10.66 -14.31 -8.84
C THR A 113 -11.62 -13.24 -9.33
N ARG A 114 -11.78 -12.16 -8.55
CA ARG A 114 -12.76 -11.09 -8.81
C ARG A 114 -12.47 -9.80 -8.06
N VAL A 115 -13.02 -8.72 -8.59
CA VAL A 115 -13.17 -7.41 -7.95
C VAL A 115 -14.62 -6.97 -8.09
N HIS A 116 -15.32 -6.73 -6.98
CA HIS A 116 -16.72 -6.31 -7.00
C HIS A 116 -17.01 -5.18 -6.03
N LEU A 117 -18.15 -4.51 -6.26
CA LEU A 117 -18.65 -3.47 -5.39
C LEU A 117 -19.72 -3.99 -4.44
N GLU A 118 -19.71 -3.44 -3.25
CA GLU A 118 -20.77 -3.55 -2.27
C GLU A 118 -20.90 -2.25 -1.47
N GLU A 119 -21.93 -2.18 -0.65
CA GLU A 119 -22.02 -1.16 0.38
C GLU A 119 -21.52 -1.67 1.72
N ASP A 120 -20.89 -0.79 2.49
CA ASP A 120 -20.50 -1.11 3.86
C ASP A 120 -21.68 -0.98 4.84
N THR A 121 -21.56 -1.67 5.97
CA THR A 121 -22.55 -1.62 7.05
C THR A 121 -22.28 -0.46 8.02
N GLY A 122 -23.26 -0.19 8.89
CA GLY A 122 -23.08 0.71 10.03
C GLY A 122 -21.99 0.23 11.00
N LYS A 123 -21.76 1.02 12.05
CA LYS A 123 -20.88 0.65 13.16
C LYS A 123 -21.72 0.28 14.37
N LEU A 124 -21.43 -0.86 14.96
CA LEU A 124 -22.03 -1.32 16.22
C LEU A 124 -21.02 -1.17 17.36
N MET A 125 -21.43 -0.57 18.47
CA MET A 125 -20.63 -0.40 19.67
C MET A 125 -21.37 -0.95 20.88
N HIS A 126 -20.73 -1.77 21.70
CA HIS A 126 -21.31 -2.21 22.96
C HIS A 126 -21.03 -1.16 24.04
N ALA A 127 -22.07 -0.75 24.75
CA ALA A 127 -21.99 0.24 25.81
C ALA A 127 -22.79 -0.21 27.03
N THR A 128 -22.41 0.30 28.19
CA THR A 128 -23.22 0.23 29.40
C THR A 128 -23.83 1.61 29.60
N VAL A 129 -25.15 1.70 29.56
CA VAL A 129 -25.90 2.96 29.72
C VAL A 129 -26.75 2.89 30.98
N ASP A 130 -27.12 4.03 31.55
CA ASP A 130 -28.10 4.06 32.65
C ASP A 130 -29.44 3.48 32.16
N ASP A 131 -30.11 2.69 32.99
CA ASP A 131 -31.38 2.06 32.64
C ASP A 131 -32.55 3.01 32.96
N PRO A 132 -33.17 3.66 31.96
CA PRO A 132 -34.29 4.58 32.19
C PRO A 132 -35.59 3.84 32.55
N THR A 133 -35.63 2.51 32.43
CA THR A 133 -36.81 1.68 32.69
C THR A 133 -36.79 1.01 34.07
N SER A 134 -35.72 1.24 34.85
CA SER A 134 -35.63 0.71 36.22
C SER A 134 -36.71 1.36 37.11
N PRO A 135 -37.61 0.58 37.74
CA PRO A 135 -38.62 1.12 38.63
C PRO A 135 -37.95 1.76 39.85
N SER A 136 -38.31 3.02 40.14
CA SER A 136 -37.95 3.79 41.35
C SER A 136 -36.46 4.03 41.62
N GLY A 137 -35.99 5.26 41.40
CA GLY A 137 -35.04 5.96 42.28
C GLY A 137 -33.65 5.39 42.57
N LEU A 138 -33.32 4.17 42.11
CA LEU A 138 -32.01 3.56 42.22
C LEU A 138 -31.09 4.20 41.16
N ARG A 139 -30.57 5.39 41.49
CA ARG A 139 -29.41 5.97 40.82
C ARG A 139 -28.32 4.89 40.77
N GLY A 140 -28.02 4.35 39.59
CA GLY A 140 -26.93 3.38 39.38
C GLY A 140 -27.31 2.06 38.69
N ALA A 141 -28.59 1.81 38.35
CA ALA A 141 -28.93 0.67 37.50
C ALA A 141 -28.42 0.90 36.07
N SER A 142 -27.56 0.01 35.58
CA SER A 142 -26.95 0.12 34.26
C SER A 142 -27.29 -1.09 33.38
N LYS A 143 -27.54 -0.84 32.10
CA LYS A 143 -27.92 -1.84 31.10
C LYS A 143 -26.86 -1.91 30.02
N LYS A 144 -26.45 -3.13 29.68
CA LYS A 144 -25.63 -3.40 28.50
C LYS A 144 -26.51 -3.28 27.26
N VAL A 145 -26.12 -2.40 26.34
CA VAL A 145 -26.81 -2.15 25.09
C VAL A 145 -25.80 -2.16 23.93
N SER A 146 -26.33 -2.26 22.71
CA SER A 146 -25.58 -1.99 21.50
C SER A 146 -26.07 -0.68 20.90
N LEU A 147 -25.15 0.27 20.72
CA LEU A 147 -25.37 1.53 20.05
C LEU A 147 -24.99 1.37 18.57
N ILE A 148 -25.80 1.96 17.69
CA ILE A 148 -25.63 1.82 16.23
C ILE A 148 -25.42 3.20 15.63
N ASP A 149 -24.36 3.33 14.83
CA ASP A 149 -24.06 4.51 14.03
C ASP A 149 -24.08 4.17 12.54
N PHE A 150 -25.03 4.75 11.81
CA PHE A 150 -25.23 4.57 10.38
C PHE A 150 -24.45 5.57 9.52
N ASN A 151 -23.57 6.40 10.08
CA ASN A 151 -22.68 7.26 9.31
C ASN A 151 -21.91 6.47 8.23
N ARG A 152 -21.50 5.24 8.53
CA ARG A 152 -20.79 4.33 7.59
C ARG A 152 -21.69 3.49 6.69
N SER A 153 -22.97 3.32 7.05
CA SER A 153 -23.93 2.55 6.24
C SER A 153 -24.04 3.13 4.83
N GLY A 154 -23.82 2.30 3.81
CA GLY A 154 -23.89 2.73 2.41
C GLY A 154 -22.59 3.25 1.81
N VAL A 155 -21.47 3.26 2.55
CA VAL A 155 -20.15 3.66 2.01
C VAL A 155 -19.73 2.70 0.89
N PRO A 156 -19.15 3.17 -0.23
CA PRO A 156 -18.72 2.27 -1.31
C PRO A 156 -17.53 1.43 -0.87
N LEU A 157 -17.68 0.12 -0.98
CA LEU A 157 -16.69 -0.86 -0.59
C LEU A 157 -16.37 -1.73 -1.80
N VAL A 158 -15.09 -1.82 -2.16
CA VAL A 158 -14.62 -2.78 -3.15
C VAL A 158 -14.05 -3.99 -2.43
N GLU A 159 -14.52 -5.18 -2.79
CA GLU A 159 -13.97 -6.44 -2.32
C GLU A 159 -13.12 -7.07 -3.45
N ILE A 160 -11.93 -7.52 -3.07
CA ILE A 160 -10.96 -8.17 -3.95
C ILE A 160 -10.74 -9.57 -3.41
N VAL A 161 -11.06 -10.58 -4.21
CA VAL A 161 -10.88 -11.98 -3.85
C VAL A 161 -9.75 -12.55 -4.70
N THR A 162 -8.76 -13.09 -4.03
CA THR A 162 -7.62 -13.76 -4.64
C THR A 162 -7.91 -15.25 -4.85
N GLU A 163 -7.26 -15.82 -5.86
CA GLU A 163 -7.10 -17.26 -5.94
C GLU A 163 -6.30 -17.77 -4.72
N ALA A 164 -6.45 -19.05 -4.43
CA ALA A 164 -5.70 -19.70 -3.38
C ALA A 164 -4.25 -19.99 -3.85
N ASP A 165 -3.49 -18.96 -4.24
CA ASP A 165 -2.10 -19.06 -4.75
C ASP A 165 -1.03 -18.69 -3.72
N ILE A 166 -1.42 -17.96 -2.68
CA ILE A 166 -0.52 -17.56 -1.58
C ILE A 166 -0.15 -18.81 -0.76
N ARG A 167 1.15 -19.03 -0.51
CA ARG A 167 1.70 -20.22 0.15
C ARG A 167 2.48 -19.93 1.43
N SER A 168 2.71 -18.65 1.75
CA SER A 168 3.36 -18.25 3.00
C SER A 168 2.82 -16.92 3.51
N SER A 169 2.99 -16.67 4.80
CA SER A 169 2.66 -15.38 5.42
C SER A 169 3.49 -14.23 4.84
N GLU A 170 4.70 -14.51 4.39
CA GLU A 170 5.59 -13.54 3.75
C GLU A 170 5.11 -13.17 2.33
N GLU A 171 4.69 -14.15 1.52
CA GLU A 171 4.00 -13.90 0.25
C GLU A 171 2.74 -13.06 0.45
N ALA A 172 1.93 -13.38 1.46
CA ALA A 172 0.73 -12.62 1.80
C ALA A 172 1.09 -11.15 2.10
N ARG A 173 2.12 -10.92 2.93
CA ARG A 173 2.58 -9.58 3.29
C ARG A 173 3.05 -8.78 2.07
N ILE A 174 3.82 -9.41 1.16
CA ILE A 174 4.33 -8.77 -0.06
C ILE A 174 3.18 -8.43 -1.01
N PHE A 175 2.27 -9.37 -1.24
CA PHE A 175 1.07 -9.17 -2.05
C PHE A 175 0.23 -8.00 -1.53
N LEU A 176 -0.06 -7.99 -0.22
CA LEU A 176 -0.88 -6.97 0.42
C LEU A 176 -0.24 -5.57 0.32
N LYS A 177 1.08 -5.46 0.55
CA LYS A 177 1.81 -4.20 0.36
C LYS A 177 1.72 -3.68 -1.07
N LYS A 178 1.90 -4.57 -2.05
CA LYS A 178 1.84 -4.20 -3.46
C LYS A 178 0.43 -3.78 -3.89
N LEU A 179 -0.59 -4.51 -3.44
CA LEU A 179 -1.98 -4.15 -3.68
C LEU A 179 -2.32 -2.77 -3.08
N HIS A 180 -1.92 -2.53 -1.83
CA HIS A 180 -2.10 -1.25 -1.15
C HIS A 180 -1.40 -0.10 -1.91
N GLN A 181 -0.18 -0.34 -2.40
CA GLN A 181 0.55 0.63 -3.21
C GLN A 181 -0.21 0.98 -4.50
N ILE A 182 -0.71 -0.03 -5.24
CA ILE A 182 -1.51 0.18 -6.46
C ILE A 182 -2.75 1.01 -6.15
N ILE A 183 -3.52 0.66 -5.11
CA ILE A 183 -4.74 1.37 -4.73
C ILE A 183 -4.47 2.86 -4.46
N ARG A 184 -3.39 3.16 -3.73
CA ARG A 184 -2.99 4.54 -3.44
C ARG A 184 -2.48 5.28 -4.67
N TYR A 185 -1.81 4.60 -5.58
CA TYR A 185 -1.37 5.15 -6.87
C TYR A 185 -2.54 5.51 -7.78
N LEU A 186 -3.61 4.71 -7.77
CA LEU A 186 -4.86 5.02 -8.48
C LEU A 186 -5.64 6.15 -7.81
N GLU A 187 -5.27 6.55 -6.59
CA GLU A 187 -5.92 7.60 -5.79
C GLU A 187 -7.43 7.34 -5.55
N ILE A 188 -7.83 6.06 -5.48
CA ILE A 188 -9.24 5.65 -5.27
C ILE A 188 -9.61 5.41 -3.80
N SER A 189 -8.60 5.24 -2.94
CA SER A 189 -8.75 5.08 -1.49
C SER A 189 -7.45 5.53 -0.80
N ASP A 190 -7.55 5.89 0.48
CA ASP A 190 -6.35 6.08 1.32
C ASP A 190 -5.81 4.75 1.85
N ALA A 191 -6.64 3.70 1.82
CA ALA A 191 -6.34 2.33 2.23
C ALA A 191 -5.68 2.23 3.62
N ASP A 192 -6.06 3.14 4.51
CA ASP A 192 -5.64 3.22 5.90
C ASP A 192 -6.32 2.12 6.72
N MET A 193 -5.50 1.14 7.13
CA MET A 193 -5.96 -0.01 7.90
C MET A 193 -6.24 0.33 9.37
N GLU A 194 -5.61 1.36 9.93
CA GLU A 194 -5.85 1.78 11.33
C GLU A 194 -7.25 2.39 11.45
N LYS A 195 -7.66 3.15 10.45
CA LYS A 195 -9.03 3.68 10.34
C LYS A 195 -10.04 2.64 9.87
N GLY A 196 -9.60 1.54 9.27
CA GLY A 196 -10.46 0.46 8.78
C GLY A 196 -10.95 0.64 7.34
N SER A 197 -10.39 1.60 6.60
CA SER A 197 -10.66 1.81 5.17
C SER A 197 -10.03 0.74 4.27
N MET A 198 -9.15 -0.11 4.81
CA MET A 198 -8.71 -1.36 4.20
C MET A 198 -8.75 -2.48 5.24
N ARG A 199 -9.38 -3.61 4.92
CA ARG A 199 -9.58 -4.74 5.84
C ARG A 199 -9.15 -6.04 5.18
N LEU A 200 -8.51 -6.92 5.94
CA LEU A 200 -7.91 -8.15 5.42
C LEU A 200 -8.48 -9.37 6.11
N GLU A 201 -8.88 -10.35 5.30
CA GLU A 201 -9.48 -11.59 5.77
C GLU A 201 -8.82 -12.80 5.09
N PRO A 202 -7.72 -13.33 5.67
CA PRO A 202 -7.09 -14.54 5.17
C PRO A 202 -7.97 -15.76 5.43
N ASN A 203 -8.13 -16.56 4.39
CA ASN A 203 -8.68 -17.92 4.46
C ASN A 203 -7.49 -18.88 4.41
N ILE A 204 -7.32 -19.71 5.44
CA ILE A 204 -6.12 -20.53 5.68
C ILE A 204 -6.51 -22.00 5.77
N SER A 205 -5.74 -22.85 5.11
CA SER A 205 -5.74 -24.30 5.28
C SER A 205 -4.33 -24.84 5.04
N VAL A 206 -4.01 -25.99 5.64
CA VAL A 206 -2.70 -26.62 5.55
C VAL A 206 -2.90 -28.05 5.04
N GLN A 207 -1.94 -28.56 4.27
CA GLN A 207 -1.93 -29.94 3.84
C GLN A 207 -0.55 -30.56 4.00
N LYS A 208 -0.51 -31.85 4.35
CA LYS A 208 0.73 -32.63 4.35
C LYS A 208 1.14 -32.93 2.90
N ILE A 209 2.35 -32.58 2.53
CA ILE A 209 2.90 -32.86 1.21
C ILE A 209 3.40 -34.32 1.18
N GLN A 210 2.81 -35.15 0.32
CA GLN A 210 3.16 -36.58 0.22
C GLN A 210 4.46 -36.84 -0.55
N SER A 211 4.89 -35.96 -1.46
CA SER A 211 6.21 -36.05 -2.12
C SER A 211 6.80 -34.67 -2.44
N ARG A 212 8.13 -34.52 -2.28
CA ARG A 212 8.85 -33.27 -2.58
C ARG A 212 8.82 -32.89 -4.06
N LEU A 213 8.63 -33.87 -4.95
CA LEU A 213 8.63 -33.70 -6.41
C LEU A 213 7.38 -32.99 -6.98
N ASN A 214 6.30 -32.86 -6.19
CA ASN A 214 5.03 -32.24 -6.62
C ASN A 214 4.60 -31.07 -5.72
N ARG A 215 5.57 -30.34 -5.13
CA ARG A 215 5.29 -29.22 -4.21
C ARG A 215 4.39 -28.14 -4.84
N ASP A 216 4.54 -27.91 -6.14
CA ASP A 216 3.80 -26.85 -6.87
C ASP A 216 2.51 -27.33 -7.54
N LYS A 217 2.26 -28.65 -7.55
CA LYS A 217 1.04 -29.25 -8.13
C LYS A 217 0.12 -29.73 -7.01
N ILE A 218 -0.49 -28.78 -6.29
CA ILE A 218 -1.64 -29.08 -5.43
C ILE A 218 -2.79 -29.51 -6.36
N GLN A 219 -3.08 -30.81 -6.44
CA GLN A 219 -4.21 -31.30 -7.25
C GLN A 219 -5.57 -31.03 -6.59
N LYS A 220 -5.62 -30.88 -5.25
CA LYS A 220 -6.86 -30.66 -4.50
C LYS A 220 -6.59 -29.90 -3.20
N LEU A 221 -7.38 -28.87 -2.93
CA LEU A 221 -7.32 -28.11 -1.67
C LEU A 221 -7.83 -28.97 -0.49
N PRO A 222 -7.40 -28.70 0.76
CA PRO A 222 -7.96 -29.33 1.95
C PRO A 222 -9.49 -29.17 2.03
N PRO A 223 -10.21 -30.13 2.64
CA PRO A 223 -11.66 -30.08 2.78
C PRO A 223 -12.14 -29.07 3.84
N TYR A 224 -11.24 -28.26 4.39
CA TYR A 224 -11.52 -27.29 5.44
C TYR A 224 -10.84 -25.95 5.12
N LYS A 225 -11.40 -24.87 5.66
CA LYS A 225 -10.77 -23.55 5.68
C LYS A 225 -11.13 -22.82 6.97
N VAL A 226 -10.18 -22.07 7.51
CA VAL A 226 -10.39 -21.16 8.64
C VAL A 226 -10.20 -19.74 8.14
N GLU A 227 -11.19 -18.92 8.41
CA GLU A 227 -11.20 -17.49 8.05
C GLU A 227 -10.81 -16.68 9.29
N VAL A 228 -9.81 -15.82 9.16
CA VAL A 228 -9.40 -14.93 10.26
C VAL A 228 -9.84 -13.50 9.94
N LYS A 229 -10.56 -12.88 10.87
CA LYS A 229 -11.04 -11.48 10.80
C LYS A 229 -10.31 -10.60 11.81
N ASN A 230 -10.61 -9.29 11.75
CA ASN A 230 -10.06 -8.25 12.62
C ASN A 230 -8.53 -8.06 12.48
N ILE A 231 -8.05 -8.00 11.23
CA ILE A 231 -6.64 -7.79 10.91
C ILE A 231 -6.43 -6.38 10.37
N ASN A 232 -5.81 -5.53 11.20
CA ASN A 232 -5.66 -4.09 10.93
C ASN A 232 -4.23 -3.69 10.55
N SER A 233 -3.32 -4.64 10.29
CA SER A 233 -2.01 -4.34 9.69
C SER A 233 -1.46 -5.51 8.89
N PHE A 234 -0.54 -5.25 7.94
CA PHE A 234 0.15 -6.32 7.21
C PHE A 234 1.01 -7.20 8.13
N SER A 235 1.54 -6.62 9.21
CA SER A 235 2.30 -7.36 10.23
C SER A 235 1.39 -8.34 10.98
N PHE A 236 0.18 -7.90 11.34
CA PHE A 236 -0.80 -8.76 11.99
C PHE A 236 -1.34 -9.83 11.06
N ALA A 237 -1.51 -9.52 9.77
CA ALA A 237 -1.85 -10.53 8.76
C ALA A 237 -0.81 -11.65 8.74
N LYS A 238 0.47 -11.28 8.72
CA LYS A 238 1.57 -12.24 8.76
C LYS A 238 1.52 -13.11 10.03
N LYS A 239 1.47 -12.48 11.21
CA LYS A 239 1.44 -13.17 12.51
C LYS A 239 0.23 -14.09 12.67
N ALA A 240 -0.95 -13.64 12.23
CA ALA A 240 -2.17 -14.43 12.28
C ALA A 240 -2.09 -15.66 11.35
N ILE A 241 -1.51 -15.50 10.15
CA ILE A 241 -1.28 -16.61 9.22
C ILE A 241 -0.29 -17.61 9.82
N ASP A 242 0.82 -17.14 10.39
CA ASP A 242 1.82 -18.01 11.03
C ASP A 242 1.19 -18.79 12.20
N PHE A 243 0.48 -18.12 13.10
CA PHE A 243 -0.21 -18.74 14.23
C PHE A 243 -1.23 -19.81 13.79
N GLU A 244 -2.10 -19.49 12.82
CA GLU A 244 -3.08 -20.48 12.33
C GLU A 244 -2.41 -21.64 11.59
N THR A 245 -1.29 -21.39 10.90
CA THR A 245 -0.54 -22.45 10.24
C THR A 245 -0.03 -23.46 11.27
N ASP A 246 0.63 -22.98 12.33
CA ASP A 246 1.13 -23.85 13.41
C ASP A 246 0.00 -24.59 14.12
N ARG A 247 -1.11 -23.89 14.40
CA ARG A 247 -2.30 -24.49 15.01
C ARG A 247 -2.89 -25.60 14.12
N HIS A 248 -3.00 -25.36 12.82
CA HIS A 248 -3.50 -26.35 11.87
C HIS A 248 -2.59 -27.57 11.79
N ILE A 249 -1.26 -27.37 11.77
CA ILE A 249 -0.27 -28.45 11.77
C ILE A 249 -0.47 -29.33 13.01
N ALA A 250 -0.53 -28.73 14.21
CA ALA A 250 -0.71 -29.47 15.45
C ALA A 250 -2.01 -30.30 15.46
N ILE A 251 -3.12 -29.76 14.92
CA ILE A 251 -4.38 -30.50 14.81
C ILE A 251 -4.26 -31.67 13.83
N LEU A 252 -3.65 -31.43 12.66
CA LEU A 252 -3.45 -32.47 11.64
C LEU A 252 -2.55 -33.61 12.12
N GLU A 253 -1.57 -33.33 12.97
CA GLU A 253 -0.70 -34.35 13.58
C GLU A 253 -1.46 -35.31 14.52
N THR A 254 -2.59 -34.87 15.09
CA THR A 254 -3.50 -35.74 15.85
C THR A 254 -4.43 -36.59 14.97
N GLY A 255 -4.32 -36.49 13.65
CA GLY A 255 -5.20 -37.17 12.70
C GLY A 255 -6.58 -36.52 12.54
N LYS A 256 -6.77 -35.29 13.03
CA LYS A 256 -8.03 -34.54 12.93
C LYS A 256 -7.88 -33.37 11.96
N TYR A 257 -9.01 -32.85 11.47
CA TYR A 257 -9.05 -31.60 10.72
C TYR A 257 -9.42 -30.42 11.62
N PRO A 258 -8.86 -29.22 11.38
CA PRO A 258 -9.38 -27.99 11.96
C PRO A 258 -10.86 -27.82 11.63
N GLN A 259 -11.65 -27.41 12.62
CA GLN A 259 -13.05 -27.06 12.41
C GLN A 259 -13.17 -25.85 11.50
N GLN A 260 -14.22 -25.82 10.67
CA GLN A 260 -14.52 -24.68 9.82
C GLN A 260 -15.21 -23.59 10.65
N GLU A 261 -14.49 -22.52 10.92
CA GLU A 261 -14.93 -21.44 11.80
C GLU A 261 -14.40 -20.09 11.30
N THR A 262 -15.04 -19.03 11.77
CA THR A 262 -14.49 -17.69 11.67
C THR A 262 -13.79 -17.36 12.99
N ARG A 263 -12.51 -17.00 12.93
CA ARG A 263 -11.69 -16.65 14.09
C ARG A 263 -11.34 -15.16 14.06
N GLY A 264 -11.12 -14.57 15.22
CA GLY A 264 -10.58 -13.22 15.36
C GLY A 264 -9.11 -13.25 15.76
N TRP A 265 -8.34 -12.26 15.34
CA TRP A 265 -6.98 -12.03 15.84
C TRP A 265 -7.00 -11.13 17.10
N ASP A 266 -6.35 -11.58 18.19
CA ASP A 266 -6.07 -10.77 19.38
C ASP A 266 -4.60 -10.34 19.37
N GLU A 267 -4.35 -9.07 19.05
CA GLU A 267 -3.01 -8.51 18.95
C GLU A 267 -2.25 -8.56 20.28
N LYS A 268 -2.91 -8.31 21.40
CA LYS A 268 -2.27 -8.24 22.72
C LYS A 268 -1.77 -9.60 23.17
N LYS A 269 -2.55 -10.64 22.88
CA LYS A 269 -2.22 -12.03 23.23
C LYS A 269 -1.40 -12.72 22.15
N GLY A 270 -1.41 -12.22 20.91
CA GLY A 270 -0.75 -12.86 19.78
C GLY A 270 -1.37 -14.21 19.41
N VAL A 271 -2.68 -14.36 19.62
CA VAL A 271 -3.41 -15.61 19.36
C VAL A 271 -4.68 -15.33 18.57
N THR A 272 -5.20 -16.34 17.88
CA THR A 272 -6.56 -16.31 17.37
C THR A 272 -7.55 -16.90 18.37
N PHE A 273 -8.79 -16.44 18.33
CA PHE A 273 -9.89 -16.98 19.12
C PHE A 273 -11.09 -17.27 18.22
N SER A 274 -11.87 -18.31 18.55
CA SER A 274 -13.09 -18.62 17.81
C SER A 274 -14.13 -17.53 18.06
N GLN A 275 -14.73 -17.00 16.99
CA GLN A 275 -15.84 -16.05 17.09
C GLN A 275 -17.17 -16.75 16.84
N ARG A 276 -17.22 -17.62 15.83
CA ARG A 276 -18.40 -18.41 15.47
C ARG A 276 -17.98 -19.71 14.79
N SER A 277 -18.62 -20.81 15.15
CA SER A 277 -18.61 -22.04 14.36
C SER A 277 -19.49 -21.83 13.11
N LYS A 278 -19.03 -22.30 11.94
CA LYS A 278 -19.89 -22.38 10.75
C LYS A 278 -20.65 -23.71 10.82
N GLU A 279 -21.56 -23.84 11.79
CA GLU A 279 -22.39 -25.06 11.93
C GLU A 279 -23.36 -25.23 10.75
N GLU A 280 -23.72 -24.13 10.08
CA GLU A 280 -24.48 -24.12 8.82
C GLU A 280 -23.83 -23.14 7.84
N ALA A 281 -23.73 -23.52 6.56
CA ALA A 281 -23.41 -22.55 5.51
C ALA A 281 -24.56 -21.55 5.45
N GLN A 282 -24.32 -20.29 5.82
CA GLN A 282 -25.39 -19.30 5.83
C GLN A 282 -25.91 -19.09 4.41
N ASP A 283 -27.17 -19.48 4.18
CA ASP A 283 -27.87 -19.22 2.93
C ASP A 283 -28.22 -17.73 2.87
N TYR A 284 -27.33 -16.96 2.24
CA TYR A 284 -27.51 -15.53 2.00
C TYR A 284 -28.60 -15.24 0.95
N ARG A 285 -29.22 -16.26 0.34
CA ARG A 285 -30.32 -16.14 -0.63
C ARG A 285 -30.03 -15.05 -1.67
N TYR A 286 -28.88 -15.14 -2.32
CA TYR A 286 -28.47 -14.16 -3.33
C TYR A 286 -29.50 -14.12 -4.47
N PHE A 287 -29.92 -12.92 -4.84
CA PHE A 287 -30.71 -12.70 -6.05
C PHE A 287 -30.43 -11.30 -6.64
N PRO A 288 -30.66 -11.10 -7.95
CA PRO A 288 -30.45 -9.81 -8.60
C PRO A 288 -31.19 -8.66 -7.91
N GLU A 289 -30.54 -7.52 -7.72
CA GLU A 289 -31.16 -6.31 -7.18
C GLU A 289 -32.13 -5.71 -8.23
N PRO A 290 -33.46 -5.82 -8.06
CA PRO A 290 -34.42 -5.34 -9.06
C PRO A 290 -34.45 -3.82 -9.17
N ASP A 291 -34.06 -3.08 -8.12
CA ASP A 291 -34.14 -1.62 -8.09
C ASP A 291 -33.01 -0.95 -8.88
N ILE A 292 -31.97 -1.71 -9.24
CA ILE A 292 -30.80 -1.23 -9.99
C ILE A 292 -30.73 -1.96 -11.34
N PRO A 293 -30.91 -1.26 -12.47
CA PRO A 293 -30.75 -1.88 -13.78
C PRO A 293 -29.29 -2.34 -14.00
N PRO A 294 -29.09 -3.40 -14.79
CA PRO A 294 -27.75 -3.91 -15.06
C PRO A 294 -26.91 -2.87 -15.82
N ILE A 295 -25.60 -2.91 -15.58
CA ILE A 295 -24.63 -2.01 -16.19
C ILE A 295 -23.98 -2.70 -17.38
N ARG A 296 -23.90 -1.96 -18.50
CA ARG A 296 -23.28 -2.42 -19.73
C ARG A 296 -22.17 -1.48 -20.16
N TRP A 297 -21.10 -2.06 -20.70
CA TRP A 297 -19.94 -1.34 -21.18
C TRP A 297 -19.72 -1.61 -22.67
N SER A 298 -19.31 -0.58 -23.40
CA SER A 298 -18.65 -0.77 -24.69
C SER A 298 -17.16 -1.08 -24.47
N LYS A 299 -16.54 -1.75 -25.45
CA LYS A 299 -15.08 -1.93 -25.46
C LYS A 299 -14.34 -0.59 -25.46
N SER A 300 -14.89 0.45 -26.10
CA SER A 300 -14.29 1.78 -26.12
C SER A 300 -14.29 2.44 -24.73
N GLN A 301 -15.37 2.29 -23.95
CA GLN A 301 -15.41 2.77 -22.56
C GLN A 301 -14.35 2.10 -21.69
N ILE A 302 -14.18 0.78 -21.82
CA ILE A 302 -13.15 0.02 -21.08
C ILE A 302 -11.75 0.51 -21.46
N SER A 303 -11.47 0.71 -22.76
CA SER A 303 -10.20 1.27 -23.23
C SER A 303 -9.94 2.67 -22.67
N ASN A 304 -10.97 3.51 -22.58
CA ASN A 304 -10.86 4.84 -21.99
C ASN A 304 -10.51 4.77 -20.50
N PHE A 305 -11.12 3.86 -19.74
CA PHE A 305 -10.74 3.65 -18.33
C PHE A 305 -9.30 3.17 -18.20
N LYS A 306 -8.84 2.28 -19.08
CA LYS A 306 -7.45 1.82 -19.09
C LYS A 306 -6.46 2.97 -19.30
N ALA A 307 -6.81 3.96 -20.12
CA ALA A 307 -5.99 5.15 -20.35
C ALA A 307 -5.93 6.11 -19.14
N LEU A 308 -6.86 5.98 -18.16
CA LEU A 308 -6.82 6.75 -16.92
C LEU A 308 -5.89 6.17 -15.86
N ILE A 309 -5.38 4.94 -16.07
CA ILE A 309 -4.46 4.30 -15.13
C ILE A 309 -3.12 5.06 -15.19
N PRO A 310 -2.66 5.67 -14.08
CA PRO A 310 -1.34 6.26 -14.04
C PRO A 310 -0.27 5.18 -14.18
N GLU A 311 0.97 5.60 -14.44
CA GLU A 311 2.09 4.66 -14.41
C GLU A 311 2.17 3.98 -13.04
N LEU A 312 1.92 2.66 -13.02
CA LEU A 312 1.92 1.85 -11.81
C LEU A 312 3.35 1.65 -11.28
N PRO A 313 3.50 1.33 -9.98
CA PRO A 313 4.80 1.26 -9.32
C PRO A 313 5.85 0.42 -10.05
N ASP A 314 5.52 -0.80 -10.46
CA ASP A 314 6.47 -1.68 -11.16
C ASP A 314 7.01 -1.09 -12.45
N THR A 315 6.13 -0.52 -13.27
CA THR A 315 6.52 0.14 -14.53
C THR A 315 7.43 1.32 -14.23
N ARG A 316 7.10 2.09 -13.19
CA ARG A 316 7.86 3.25 -12.75
C ARG A 316 9.24 2.87 -12.18
N ILE A 317 9.33 1.78 -11.42
CA ILE A 317 10.60 1.20 -10.93
C ILE A 317 11.48 0.82 -12.12
N ALA A 318 10.94 0.06 -13.07
CA ALA A 318 11.68 -0.37 -14.26
C ALA A 318 12.19 0.82 -15.07
N ARG A 319 11.36 1.87 -15.21
CA ARG A 319 11.74 3.13 -15.85
C ARG A 319 12.83 3.86 -15.08
N PHE A 320 12.73 3.98 -13.76
CA PHE A 320 13.72 4.68 -12.94
C PHE A 320 15.09 4.00 -12.98
N ILE A 321 15.13 2.67 -13.02
CA ILE A 321 16.39 1.91 -13.20
C ILE A 321 16.96 2.21 -14.60
N LYS A 322 16.14 2.08 -15.65
CA LYS A 322 16.57 2.21 -17.04
C LYS A 322 16.99 3.63 -17.42
N GLU A 323 16.18 4.63 -17.09
CA GLU A 323 16.35 6.02 -17.55
C GLU A 323 17.23 6.86 -16.62
N TYR A 324 17.18 6.60 -15.31
CA TYR A 324 17.94 7.38 -14.32
C TYR A 324 19.14 6.62 -13.75
N GLY A 325 19.34 5.37 -14.15
CA GLY A 325 20.46 4.53 -13.71
C GLY A 325 20.45 4.24 -12.21
N LEU A 326 19.29 4.29 -11.57
CA LEU A 326 19.13 4.02 -10.14
C LEU A 326 19.30 2.53 -9.83
N SER A 327 19.68 2.24 -8.58
CA SER A 327 19.62 0.86 -8.08
C SER A 327 18.16 0.41 -7.93
N GLU A 328 17.92 -0.89 -7.93
CA GLU A 328 16.57 -1.45 -7.68
C GLU A 328 16.03 -1.02 -6.31
N TYR A 329 16.90 -0.97 -5.30
CA TYR A 329 16.56 -0.45 -3.98
C TYR A 329 16.10 1.02 -4.04
N ASP A 330 16.90 1.91 -4.63
CA ASP A 330 16.56 3.33 -4.69
C ASP A 330 15.26 3.57 -5.47
N ALA A 331 15.10 2.88 -6.60
CA ALA A 331 13.88 2.96 -7.41
C ALA A 331 12.65 2.47 -6.64
N THR A 332 12.77 1.39 -5.88
CA THR A 332 11.68 0.85 -5.05
C THR A 332 11.28 1.82 -3.94
N VAL A 333 12.26 2.40 -3.24
CA VAL A 333 11.99 3.37 -2.17
C VAL A 333 11.34 4.64 -2.71
N LEU A 334 11.85 5.19 -3.82
CA LEU A 334 11.28 6.42 -4.42
C LEU A 334 9.87 6.21 -4.97
N THR A 335 9.51 4.98 -5.32
CA THR A 335 8.19 4.65 -5.86
C THR A 335 7.25 4.09 -4.80
N GLU A 336 7.64 4.02 -3.53
CA GLU A 336 6.77 3.54 -2.43
C GLU A 336 5.44 4.31 -2.38
N ASP A 337 5.47 5.63 -2.59
CA ASP A 337 4.28 6.45 -2.76
C ASP A 337 4.37 7.35 -3.99
N LYS A 338 3.20 7.60 -4.61
CA LYS A 338 3.09 8.38 -5.84
C LYS A 338 3.62 9.81 -5.69
N LYS A 339 3.44 10.43 -4.51
CA LYS A 339 3.87 11.82 -4.26
C LYS A 339 5.39 11.93 -4.27
N THR A 340 6.10 11.01 -3.61
CA THR A 340 7.57 10.95 -3.61
C THR A 340 8.11 10.69 -5.01
N ALA A 341 7.48 9.79 -5.76
CA ALA A 341 7.89 9.51 -7.13
C ALA A 341 7.67 10.72 -8.06
N ASP A 342 6.51 11.37 -7.98
CA ASP A 342 6.19 12.59 -8.74
C ASP A 342 7.16 13.73 -8.38
N TYR A 343 7.52 13.84 -7.09
CA TYR A 343 8.47 14.81 -6.59
C TYR A 343 9.88 14.59 -7.16
N PHE A 344 10.37 13.35 -7.11
CA PHE A 344 11.66 12.97 -7.65
C PHE A 344 11.75 13.29 -9.14
N GLU A 345 10.75 12.92 -9.94
CA GLU A 345 10.73 13.20 -11.37
C GLU A 345 10.76 14.69 -11.70
N LYS A 346 10.01 15.50 -10.95
CA LYS A 346 10.05 16.96 -11.08
C LYS A 346 11.45 17.50 -10.77
N ALA A 347 12.11 16.98 -9.73
CA ALA A 347 13.44 17.43 -9.33
C ALA A 347 14.52 17.07 -10.38
N VAL A 348 14.46 15.88 -10.98
CA VAL A 348 15.43 15.45 -12.00
C VAL A 348 15.15 16.02 -13.40
N LYS A 349 13.98 16.61 -13.64
CA LYS A 349 13.56 17.16 -14.94
C LYS A 349 14.54 18.19 -15.49
N SER A 350 15.13 19.02 -14.64
CA SER A 350 16.10 20.05 -15.05
C SER A 350 17.43 19.48 -15.54
N LYS A 351 17.74 18.21 -15.21
CA LYS A 351 19.01 17.51 -15.50
C LYS A 351 20.28 18.23 -15.02
N THR A 352 20.15 19.23 -14.15
CA THR A 352 21.30 19.99 -13.62
C THR A 352 22.10 19.19 -12.59
N ILE A 353 21.48 18.20 -11.96
CA ILE A 353 22.07 17.33 -10.95
C ILE A 353 21.84 15.87 -11.36
N PRO A 354 22.85 14.98 -11.20
CA PRO A 354 22.66 13.56 -11.46
C PRO A 354 21.50 12.99 -10.66
N ALA A 355 20.64 12.19 -11.30
CA ALA A 355 19.46 11.61 -10.67
C ALA A 355 19.80 10.79 -9.41
N LYS A 356 20.94 10.08 -9.41
CA LYS A 356 21.47 9.37 -8.22
C LYS A 356 21.67 10.29 -7.02
N THR A 357 22.15 11.51 -7.25
CA THR A 357 22.36 12.49 -6.17
C THR A 357 21.02 12.94 -5.62
N VAL A 358 20.04 13.24 -6.48
CA VAL A 358 18.69 13.61 -6.04
C VAL A 358 18.03 12.48 -5.26
N ALA A 359 18.10 11.24 -5.76
CA ALA A 359 17.60 10.04 -5.08
C ALA A 359 18.21 9.88 -3.67
N ASN A 360 19.53 9.97 -3.55
CA ASN A 360 20.22 9.90 -2.25
C ASN A 360 19.76 10.99 -1.27
N TRP A 361 19.51 12.21 -1.77
CA TRP A 361 19.02 13.31 -0.93
C TRP A 361 17.60 13.07 -0.41
N ILE A 362 16.73 12.50 -1.23
CA ILE A 362 15.36 12.15 -0.84
C ILE A 362 15.39 10.99 0.17
N ILE A 363 16.13 9.92 -0.13
CA ILE A 363 16.14 8.67 0.64
C ILE A 363 16.93 8.81 1.95
N ASN A 364 18.21 9.19 1.87
CA ASN A 364 19.13 9.08 3.00
C ASN A 364 19.24 10.38 3.80
N LYS A 365 19.21 11.54 3.11
CA LYS A 365 19.25 12.84 3.79
C LYS A 365 17.89 13.34 4.24
N LYS A 366 16.82 12.57 3.96
CA LYS A 366 15.43 12.81 4.36
C LYS A 366 15.02 14.27 4.12
N ALA A 367 15.27 14.76 2.90
CA ALA A 367 14.76 16.06 2.51
C ALA A 367 13.24 16.10 2.75
N ASP A 368 12.76 17.13 3.46
CA ASP A 368 11.34 17.25 3.77
C ASP A 368 10.57 17.67 2.52
N ILE A 369 10.17 16.66 1.72
CA ILE A 369 9.42 16.83 0.47
C ILE A 369 8.04 17.48 0.68
N SER A 370 7.58 17.60 1.93
CA SER A 370 6.33 18.28 2.24
C SER A 370 6.48 19.80 2.29
N LYS A 371 7.70 20.29 2.56
CA LYS A 371 8.01 21.73 2.70
C LYS A 371 8.85 22.27 1.55
N LEU A 372 9.77 21.46 1.04
CA LEU A 372 10.72 21.90 0.03
C LEU A 372 10.20 21.57 -1.36
N SER A 373 10.06 22.54 -2.25
CA SER A 373 9.69 22.26 -3.66
C SER A 373 10.79 21.46 -4.36
N PRO A 374 10.47 20.73 -5.46
CA PRO A 374 11.48 20.04 -6.26
C PRO A 374 12.63 20.96 -6.70
N GLU A 375 12.30 22.19 -7.11
CA GLU A 375 13.27 23.21 -7.51
C GLU A 375 14.11 23.70 -6.31
N GLY A 376 13.46 23.87 -5.16
CA GLY A 376 14.14 24.21 -3.91
C GLY A 376 15.15 23.14 -3.48
N LEU A 377 14.82 21.86 -3.68
CA LEU A 377 15.77 20.76 -3.45
C LEU A 377 16.95 20.83 -4.40
N VAL A 378 16.72 21.05 -5.70
CA VAL A 378 17.80 21.19 -6.69
C VAL A 378 18.72 22.35 -6.30
N ASN A 379 18.16 23.51 -5.96
CA ASN A 379 18.95 24.67 -5.54
C ASN A 379 19.74 24.39 -4.25
N LEU A 380 19.13 23.71 -3.28
CA LEU A 380 19.80 23.32 -2.04
C LEU A 380 20.97 22.37 -2.30
N ILE A 381 20.78 21.38 -3.16
CA ILE A 381 21.84 20.44 -3.52
C ILE A 381 22.95 21.19 -4.26
N GLN A 382 22.62 22.07 -5.20
CA GLN A 382 23.60 22.90 -5.90
C GLN A 382 24.39 23.77 -4.94
N ALA A 383 23.73 24.50 -4.04
CA ALA A 383 24.40 25.35 -3.04
C ALA A 383 25.33 24.55 -2.11
N LYS A 384 24.94 23.33 -1.72
CA LYS A 384 25.79 22.46 -0.88
C LYS A 384 26.90 21.73 -1.66
N THR A 385 26.74 21.56 -2.97
CA THR A 385 27.70 20.85 -3.83
C THR A 385 28.68 21.82 -4.51
N GLN A 386 28.28 23.08 -4.72
CA GLN A 386 29.18 24.16 -5.07
C GLN A 386 30.09 24.47 -3.89
N LYS A 387 31.23 23.78 -3.86
CA LYS A 387 32.40 24.30 -3.17
C LYS A 387 32.82 25.56 -3.92
N LEU A 388 32.72 26.73 -3.28
CA LEU A 388 33.26 27.98 -3.82
C LEU A 388 34.72 27.73 -4.25
N PRO A 389 35.07 27.94 -5.53
CA PRO A 389 36.44 27.79 -5.98
C PRO A 389 37.36 28.65 -5.11
N MET A 390 38.50 28.08 -4.74
CA MET A 390 39.53 28.82 -4.01
C MET A 390 40.11 29.88 -4.95
N SER A 391 40.32 31.12 -4.47
CA SER A 391 40.98 32.14 -5.29
C SER A 391 42.41 31.70 -5.61
N GLU A 392 42.98 32.17 -6.72
CA GLU A 392 44.34 31.81 -7.13
C GLU A 392 45.37 32.18 -6.04
N LYS A 393 45.15 33.32 -5.36
CA LYS A 393 45.98 33.78 -4.24
C LYS A 393 45.91 32.84 -3.02
N ASP A 394 44.71 32.38 -2.65
CA ASP A 394 44.54 31.45 -1.53
C ASP A 394 45.13 30.07 -1.88
N LEU A 395 44.98 29.64 -3.13
CA LEU A 395 45.55 28.38 -3.63
C LEU A 395 47.07 28.41 -3.57
N GLU A 396 47.70 29.51 -3.99
CA GLU A 396 49.14 29.70 -3.87
C GLU A 396 49.62 29.68 -2.42
N GLU A 397 48.87 30.29 -1.49
CA GLU A 397 49.22 30.28 -0.07
C GLU A 397 49.20 28.84 0.51
N VAL A 398 48.17 28.06 0.16
CA VAL A 398 48.08 26.63 0.54
C VAL A 398 49.23 25.83 -0.08
N ILE A 399 49.53 26.04 -1.36
CA ILE A 399 50.64 25.36 -2.03
C ILE A 399 51.97 25.69 -1.35
N ASN A 400 52.24 26.96 -1.05
CA ASN A 400 53.46 27.37 -0.36
C ASN A 400 53.58 26.72 1.04
N LYS A 401 52.48 26.66 1.80
CA LYS A 401 52.44 25.95 3.10
C LYS A 401 52.72 24.45 2.94
N VAL A 402 52.12 23.80 1.95
CA VAL A 402 52.36 22.37 1.67
C VAL A 402 53.81 22.12 1.28
N LEU A 403 54.40 22.95 0.43
CA LEU A 403 55.80 22.84 0.01
C LEU A 403 56.77 23.04 1.19
N ALA A 404 56.49 24.00 2.07
CA ALA A 404 57.30 24.26 3.26
C ALA A 404 57.29 23.09 4.27
N VAL A 405 56.11 22.48 4.48
CA VAL A 405 55.95 21.35 5.42
C VAL A 405 56.52 20.04 4.84
N ASN A 406 56.51 19.87 3.51
CA ASN A 406 56.87 18.63 2.84
C ASN A 406 58.21 18.74 2.07
N SER A 407 59.23 19.32 2.70
CA SER A 407 60.55 19.56 2.08
C SER A 407 61.20 18.31 1.46
N LYS A 408 61.04 17.14 2.09
CA LYS A 408 61.54 15.86 1.54
C LYS A 408 60.93 15.52 0.17
N ALA A 409 59.62 15.72 0.00
CA ALA A 409 58.93 15.44 -1.25
C ALA A 409 59.35 16.43 -2.36
N VAL A 410 59.69 17.67 -1.99
CA VAL A 410 60.25 18.68 -2.91
C VAL A 410 61.62 18.26 -3.43
N VAL A 411 62.50 17.80 -2.54
CA VAL A 411 63.83 17.30 -2.92
C VAL A 411 63.72 16.06 -3.80
N ASP A 412 62.87 15.10 -3.42
CA ASP A 412 62.63 13.89 -4.21
C ASP A 412 62.15 14.21 -5.63
N TYR A 413 61.24 15.19 -5.79
CA TYR A 413 60.78 15.60 -7.11
C TYR A 413 61.90 16.25 -7.94
N LYS A 414 62.70 17.15 -7.33
CA LYS A 414 63.85 17.78 -8.01
C LYS A 414 64.95 16.79 -8.38
N ALA A 415 65.05 15.67 -7.65
CA ALA A 415 65.94 14.56 -7.96
C ALA A 415 65.40 13.61 -9.06
N GLY A 416 64.26 13.94 -9.68
CA GLY A 416 63.68 13.21 -10.81
C GLY A 416 62.60 12.19 -10.44
N LYS A 417 62.15 12.13 -9.17
CA LYS A 417 61.09 11.21 -8.75
C LYS A 417 59.71 11.80 -8.99
N GLU A 418 59.17 11.61 -10.20
CA GLU A 418 57.88 12.16 -10.62
C GLU A 418 56.70 11.81 -9.70
N SER A 419 56.71 10.65 -9.03
CA SER A 419 55.64 10.25 -8.10
C SER A 419 55.45 11.22 -6.92
N ALA A 420 56.47 12.00 -6.57
CA ALA A 420 56.41 12.97 -5.47
C ALA A 420 55.41 14.11 -5.73
N ILE A 421 55.15 14.46 -7.00
CA ILE A 421 54.17 15.49 -7.34
C ILE A 421 52.74 15.05 -7.05
N MET A 422 52.44 13.76 -7.23
CA MET A 422 51.11 13.19 -6.93
C MET A 422 50.83 13.21 -5.42
N PHE A 423 51.88 13.00 -4.61
CA PHE A 423 51.78 13.14 -3.16
C PHE A 423 51.52 14.60 -2.74
N LEU A 424 52.27 15.56 -3.28
CA LEU A 424 52.08 17.00 -3.00
C LEU A 424 50.70 17.49 -3.45
N LEU A 425 50.23 17.06 -4.63
CA LEU A 425 48.88 17.30 -5.12
C LEU A 425 47.83 16.77 -4.13
N GLY A 426 48.00 15.54 -3.63
CA GLY A 426 47.12 14.97 -2.61
C GLY A 426 47.08 15.78 -1.31
N GLN A 427 48.21 16.32 -0.86
CA GLN A 427 48.29 17.17 0.33
C GLN A 427 47.58 18.52 0.13
N VAL A 428 47.75 19.14 -1.05
CA VAL A 428 47.04 20.40 -1.39
C VAL A 428 45.53 20.16 -1.50
N MET A 429 45.10 19.06 -2.12
CA MET A 429 43.68 18.68 -2.19
C MET A 429 43.08 18.43 -0.80
N ARG A 430 43.86 17.85 0.13
CA ARG A 430 43.44 17.64 1.52
C ARG A 430 43.32 18.93 2.30
N GLN A 431 44.33 19.82 2.24
CA GLN A 431 44.31 21.10 2.96
C GLN A 431 43.27 22.08 2.39
N SER A 432 43.00 22.01 1.08
CA SER A 432 41.94 22.81 0.46
C SER A 432 40.54 22.26 0.70
N HIS A 433 40.38 21.16 1.45
CA HIS A 433 39.12 20.43 1.62
C HIS A 433 38.43 20.09 0.28
N GLY A 434 39.24 19.85 -0.77
CA GLY A 434 38.77 19.59 -2.13
C GLY A 434 38.06 20.79 -2.79
N ARG A 435 38.40 22.03 -2.40
CA ARG A 435 38.00 23.27 -3.08
C ARG A 435 38.97 23.68 -4.20
N ALA A 436 40.20 23.15 -4.18
CA ALA A 436 41.19 23.40 -5.22
C ALA A 436 40.89 22.57 -6.46
N ASP A 437 41.10 23.15 -7.64
CA ASP A 437 41.05 22.42 -8.92
C ASP A 437 42.34 21.61 -9.11
N ALA A 438 42.21 20.29 -9.31
CA ALA A 438 43.37 19.39 -9.37
C ALA A 438 44.29 19.69 -10.57
N THR A 439 43.72 20.12 -11.70
CA THR A 439 44.47 20.41 -12.93
C THR A 439 45.32 21.67 -12.76
N THR A 440 44.70 22.74 -12.23
CA THR A 440 45.33 24.03 -11.94
C THR A 440 46.38 23.88 -10.85
N THR A 441 46.06 23.14 -9.78
CA THR A 441 47.00 22.84 -8.68
C THR A 441 48.25 22.13 -9.18
N ARG A 442 48.10 21.13 -10.06
CA ARG A 442 49.24 20.43 -10.65
C ARG A 442 50.14 21.40 -11.43
N LYS A 443 49.57 22.23 -12.30
CA LYS A 443 50.34 23.22 -13.09
C LYS A 443 51.14 24.18 -12.20
N ILE A 444 50.52 24.70 -11.13
CA ILE A 444 51.20 25.62 -10.20
C ILE A 444 52.33 24.89 -9.45
N LEU A 445 52.10 23.64 -9.01
CA LEU A 445 53.13 22.81 -8.38
C LEU A 445 54.31 22.56 -9.34
N GLU A 446 54.04 22.17 -10.60
CA GLU A 446 55.07 21.96 -11.62
C GLU A 446 55.89 23.24 -11.87
N ASN A 447 55.25 24.40 -11.92
CA ASN A 447 55.93 25.68 -12.13
C ASN A 447 56.78 26.10 -10.93
N LYS A 448 56.34 25.84 -9.69
CA LYS A 448 57.09 26.18 -8.47
C LYS A 448 58.22 25.20 -8.15
N LEU A 449 58.19 24.00 -8.73
CA LEU A 449 59.15 22.93 -8.48
C LEU A 449 60.23 22.79 -9.57
N LYS A 450 60.04 23.41 -10.73
CA LYS A 450 61.13 23.73 -11.68
C LYS A 450 62.10 24.69 -11.00
#